data_AF-A0A0R3QDZ6-F1
#
_entry.id   AF-A0A0R3QDZ6-F1
#
_cell.length_a   1.000
_cell.length_b   1.000
_cell.length_c   1.000
_cell.angle_alpha   90.00
_cell.angle_beta   90.00
_cell.angle_gamma   90.00
#
_symmetry.space_group_name_H-M   'P 1'
#
loop_
_entity.id
_entity.type
_entity.pdbx_description
1 polymer ?
#
loop_
_entity_poly.entity_id
_entity_poly.type
_entity_poly.pdbx_seq_one_letter_code
_entity_poly.pdbx_strand_id
1 'polypeptide(L)'
;MKAAGANLNELAELLLDRETCLNRQVEMLMKLNKIDRALAKAAKSQQPDLLHYVLTYLKRTQKKEVIDHLVLKLPQVLCLYQDYLKEEAPRHLLALYMQKDDFARQSLYYLKESESTPWNPFDNKDKVEGLLKAEMSLNKLREHTTAQLAAETAELFSICETLDRKPDFNDVDRTSVRCVYMWAVGHREDNLAELLRKKFKLTEKARASQILLKKSLEQFWLISNNETIGLKTKVFS
;
A
#
# COMPACT_ATOMS: atom_id res chain seq x y z
N MET A 1 -14.82 -28.13 36.96
CA MET A 1 -14.64 -28.72 35.61
C MET A 1 -15.82 -29.56 35.12
N LYS A 2 -16.62 -30.23 35.96
CA LYS A 2 -17.86 -30.94 35.53
C LYS A 2 -19.11 -30.05 35.39
N ALA A 3 -19.11 -28.87 36.02
CA ALA A 3 -20.27 -27.95 36.02
C ALA A 3 -20.57 -27.29 34.66
N ALA A 4 -19.53 -26.95 33.87
CA ALA A 4 -19.71 -26.40 32.52
C ALA A 4 -20.32 -27.43 31.54
N GLY A 5 -20.04 -28.73 31.76
CA GLY A 5 -20.71 -29.82 31.02
C GLY A 5 -22.13 -30.13 31.52
N ALA A 6 -22.54 -29.54 32.64
CA ALA A 6 -23.86 -29.73 33.26
C ALA A 6 -24.77 -28.49 33.14
N ASN A 7 -24.43 -27.53 32.26
CA ASN A 7 -25.16 -26.28 32.01
C ASN A 7 -25.36 -25.35 33.23
N LEU A 8 -24.57 -25.51 34.30
CA LEU A 8 -24.61 -24.63 35.48
C LEU A 8 -23.66 -23.44 35.30
N ASN A 9 -24.05 -22.49 34.46
CA ASN A 9 -23.21 -21.37 34.03
C ASN A 9 -22.83 -20.42 35.19
N GLU A 10 -23.74 -20.12 36.10
CA GLU A 10 -23.50 -19.22 37.24
C GLU A 10 -22.51 -19.82 38.25
N LEU A 11 -22.63 -21.13 38.52
CA LEU A 11 -21.69 -21.84 39.38
C LEU A 11 -20.30 -21.95 38.73
N ALA A 12 -20.26 -22.15 37.40
CA ALA A 12 -19.01 -22.19 36.67
C ALA A 12 -18.26 -20.85 36.75
N GLU A 13 -18.96 -19.72 36.75
CA GLU A 13 -18.37 -18.38 36.94
C GLU A 13 -17.79 -18.18 38.34
N LEU A 14 -18.52 -18.56 39.39
CA LEU A 14 -18.02 -18.46 40.76
C LEU A 14 -16.78 -19.33 41.00
N LEU A 15 -16.71 -20.50 40.34
CA LEU A 15 -15.53 -21.37 40.38
C LEU A 15 -14.38 -20.78 39.55
N LEU A 16 -14.69 -20.14 38.43
CA LEU A 16 -13.71 -19.45 37.59
C LEU A 16 -12.99 -18.34 38.34
N ASP A 17 -13.65 -17.61 39.24
CA ASP A 17 -13.03 -16.55 40.04
C ASP A 17 -12.00 -17.08 41.06
N ARG A 18 -12.05 -18.36 41.40
CA ARG A 18 -11.09 -19.02 42.30
C ARG A 18 -9.95 -19.73 41.57
N GLU A 19 -10.03 -19.89 40.25
CA GLU A 19 -9.00 -20.56 39.46
C GLU A 19 -7.79 -19.63 39.27
N THR A 20 -6.59 -20.10 39.65
CA THR A 20 -5.34 -19.33 39.55
C THR A 20 -4.70 -19.39 38.16
N CYS A 21 -5.00 -20.41 37.36
CA CYS A 21 -4.43 -20.60 36.04
C CYS A 21 -5.23 -19.85 34.96
N LEU A 22 -4.65 -18.78 34.41
CA LEU A 22 -5.26 -17.93 33.38
C LEU A 22 -5.65 -18.69 32.10
N ASN A 23 -4.82 -19.64 31.64
CA ASN A 23 -5.11 -20.43 30.42
C ASN A 23 -6.41 -21.23 30.56
N ARG A 24 -6.56 -21.97 31.67
CA ARG A 24 -7.77 -22.74 31.96
C ARG A 24 -8.99 -21.85 32.12
N GLN A 25 -8.79 -20.68 32.72
CA GLN A 25 -9.84 -19.70 32.91
C GLN A 25 -10.38 -19.18 31.57
N VAL A 26 -9.48 -18.83 30.65
CA VAL A 26 -9.85 -18.38 29.30
C VAL A 26 -10.50 -19.50 28.50
N GLU A 27 -9.96 -20.72 28.52
CA GLU A 27 -10.58 -21.89 27.87
C GLU A 27 -12.01 -22.14 28.35
N MET A 28 -12.24 -22.04 29.66
CA MET A 28 -13.56 -22.26 30.25
C MET A 28 -14.52 -21.11 29.91
N LEU A 29 -14.06 -19.85 29.90
CA LEU A 29 -14.86 -18.72 29.44
C LEU A 29 -15.28 -18.86 27.97
N MET A 30 -14.40 -19.42 27.12
CA MET A 30 -14.74 -19.73 25.73
C MET A 30 -15.79 -20.85 25.62
N LYS A 31 -15.70 -21.90 26.45
CA LYS A 31 -16.71 -22.98 26.51
C LYS A 31 -18.08 -22.48 26.99
N LEU A 32 -18.11 -21.49 27.87
CA LEU A 32 -19.34 -20.84 28.35
C LEU A 32 -19.87 -19.75 27.38
N ASN A 33 -19.28 -19.63 26.18
CA ASN A 33 -19.61 -18.62 25.17
C ASN A 33 -19.48 -17.16 25.67
N LYS A 34 -18.66 -16.92 26.71
CA LYS A 34 -18.38 -15.57 27.27
C LYS A 34 -17.12 -14.97 26.66
N ILE A 35 -17.19 -14.77 25.34
CA ILE A 35 -16.04 -14.41 24.51
C ILE A 35 -15.45 -13.05 24.90
N ASP A 36 -16.27 -12.04 25.19
CA ASP A 36 -15.83 -10.70 25.57
C ASP A 36 -14.95 -10.71 26.81
N ARG A 37 -15.36 -11.50 27.82
CA ARG A 37 -14.60 -11.70 29.06
C ARG A 37 -13.34 -12.51 28.82
N ALA A 38 -13.40 -13.56 28.00
CA ALA A 38 -12.25 -14.37 27.64
C ALA A 38 -11.17 -13.51 26.95
N LEU A 39 -11.58 -12.69 25.99
CA LEU A 39 -10.70 -11.80 25.24
C LEU A 39 -10.10 -10.71 26.13
N ALA A 40 -10.91 -10.06 26.97
CA ALA A 40 -10.42 -9.05 27.91
C ALA A 40 -9.41 -9.64 28.91
N LYS A 41 -9.61 -10.90 29.34
CA LYS A 41 -8.71 -11.56 30.28
C LYS A 41 -7.41 -12.02 29.62
N ALA A 42 -7.50 -12.55 28.40
CA ALA A 42 -6.32 -12.84 27.58
C ALA A 42 -5.52 -11.57 27.29
N ALA A 43 -6.19 -10.49 26.93
CA ALA A 43 -5.58 -9.18 26.70
C ALA A 43 -4.84 -8.65 27.95
N LYS A 44 -5.45 -8.77 29.14
CA LYS A 44 -4.82 -8.38 30.43
C LYS A 44 -3.63 -9.27 30.81
N SER A 45 -3.65 -10.55 30.43
CA SER A 45 -2.55 -11.48 30.74
C SER A 45 -1.25 -11.18 29.99
N GLN A 46 -1.31 -10.39 28.90
CA GLN A 46 -0.18 -10.07 28.02
C GLN A 46 0.56 -11.30 27.46
N GLN A 47 -0.07 -12.47 27.47
CA GLN A 47 0.47 -13.68 26.84
C GLN A 47 0.03 -13.74 25.37
N PRO A 48 0.96 -13.61 24.40
CA PRO A 48 0.61 -13.58 22.98
C PRO A 48 -0.03 -14.89 22.53
N ASP A 49 0.47 -16.04 22.99
CA ASP A 49 -0.06 -17.36 22.64
C ASP A 49 -1.54 -17.52 23.02
N LEU A 50 -1.90 -17.06 24.23
CA LEU A 50 -3.27 -17.13 24.70
C LEU A 50 -4.19 -16.21 23.89
N LEU A 51 -3.68 -15.05 23.49
CA LEU A 51 -4.43 -14.11 22.68
C LEU A 51 -4.64 -14.61 21.25
N HIS A 52 -3.61 -15.23 20.65
CA HIS A 52 -3.69 -15.90 19.36
C HIS A 52 -4.67 -17.07 19.37
N TYR A 53 -4.69 -17.87 20.44
CA TYR A 53 -5.64 -18.95 20.62
C TYR A 53 -7.09 -18.45 20.62
N VAL A 54 -7.39 -17.41 21.41
CA VAL A 54 -8.75 -16.83 21.48
C VAL A 54 -9.16 -16.19 20.14
N LEU A 55 -8.26 -15.46 19.47
CA LEU A 55 -8.51 -14.87 18.15
C LEU A 55 -8.79 -15.93 17.09
N THR A 56 -8.04 -17.03 17.08
CA THR A 56 -8.25 -18.13 16.14
C THR A 56 -9.60 -18.81 16.35
N TYR A 57 -10.01 -19.00 17.61
CA TYR A 57 -11.32 -19.53 17.97
C TYR A 57 -12.46 -18.59 17.52
N LEU A 58 -12.31 -17.29 17.78
CA LEU A 58 -13.22 -16.22 17.36
C LEU A 58 -13.46 -16.26 15.84
N LYS A 59 -12.40 -16.31 15.04
CA LYS A 59 -12.47 -16.36 13.58
C LYS A 59 -13.25 -17.56 13.04
N ARG A 60 -13.21 -18.70 13.74
CA ARG A 60 -13.92 -19.93 13.33
C ARG A 60 -15.39 -19.94 13.72
N THR A 61 -15.72 -19.27 14.83
CA THR A 61 -17.03 -19.44 15.50
C THR A 61 -17.96 -18.25 15.25
N GLN A 62 -17.40 -17.04 15.12
CA GLN A 62 -18.16 -15.78 15.09
C GLN A 62 -18.11 -15.10 13.72
N LYS A 63 -19.13 -14.27 13.48
CA LYS A 63 -19.19 -13.39 12.29
C LYS A 63 -18.16 -12.26 12.40
N LYS A 64 -17.64 -11.80 11.25
CA LYS A 64 -16.63 -10.73 11.17
C LYS A 64 -17.06 -9.46 11.90
N GLU A 65 -18.29 -9.02 11.73
CA GLU A 65 -18.84 -7.82 12.39
C GLU A 65 -18.77 -7.87 13.92
N VAL A 66 -19.03 -9.06 14.50
CA VAL A 66 -18.94 -9.27 15.95
C VAL A 66 -17.49 -9.19 16.40
N ILE A 67 -16.58 -9.81 15.64
CA ILE A 67 -15.14 -9.76 15.92
C ILE A 67 -14.65 -8.32 15.88
N ASP A 68 -14.99 -7.56 14.83
CA ASP A 68 -14.59 -6.16 14.66
C ASP A 68 -15.05 -5.32 15.86
N HIS A 69 -16.31 -5.48 16.31
CA HIS A 69 -16.83 -4.77 17.48
C HIS A 69 -16.06 -5.08 18.79
N LEU A 70 -15.67 -6.34 18.99
CA LEU A 70 -14.93 -6.77 20.18
C LEU A 70 -13.49 -6.27 20.18
N VAL A 71 -12.85 -6.37 19.02
CA VAL A 71 -11.45 -6.01 18.83
C VAL A 71 -11.26 -4.49 18.90
N LEU A 72 -12.25 -3.69 18.46
CA LEU A 72 -12.21 -2.22 18.58
C LEU A 72 -12.10 -1.72 20.03
N LYS A 73 -12.63 -2.48 21.00
CA LYS A 73 -12.57 -2.14 22.44
C LYS A 73 -11.18 -2.36 23.06
N LEU A 74 -10.34 -3.17 22.42
CA LEU A 74 -9.06 -3.61 22.98
C LEU A 74 -7.92 -3.35 21.99
N PRO A 75 -7.12 -2.27 22.17
CA PRO A 75 -6.13 -1.84 21.18
C PRO A 75 -5.03 -2.89 20.92
N GLN A 76 -4.59 -3.65 21.93
CA GLN A 76 -3.59 -4.72 21.73
C GLN A 76 -4.07 -5.83 20.80
N VAL A 77 -5.35 -6.20 20.93
CA VAL A 77 -5.97 -7.26 20.12
C VAL A 77 -6.15 -6.76 18.70
N LEU A 78 -6.49 -5.48 18.55
CA LEU A 78 -6.65 -4.85 17.26
C LEU A 78 -5.37 -4.85 16.44
N CYS A 79 -4.22 -4.58 17.05
CA CYS A 79 -2.95 -4.62 16.33
C CYS A 79 -2.72 -6.02 15.71
N LEU A 80 -2.86 -7.07 16.51
CA LEU A 80 -2.69 -8.45 16.03
C LEU A 80 -3.72 -8.84 14.98
N TYR A 81 -4.98 -8.43 15.17
CA TYR A 81 -6.04 -8.70 14.20
C TYR A 81 -5.80 -7.97 12.87
N GLN A 82 -5.29 -6.74 12.90
CA GLN A 82 -4.89 -6.03 11.70
C GLN A 82 -3.76 -6.75 10.96
N ASP A 83 -2.77 -7.30 11.68
CA ASP A 83 -1.68 -8.06 11.07
C ASP A 83 -2.18 -9.32 10.37
N TYR A 84 -3.15 -10.04 10.97
CA TYR A 84 -3.81 -11.16 10.31
C TYR A 84 -4.58 -10.76 9.06
N LEU A 85 -5.31 -9.65 9.11
CA LEU A 85 -6.12 -9.18 7.98
C LEU A 85 -5.29 -8.68 6.80
N LYS A 86 -4.04 -8.23 7.04
CA LYS A 86 -3.13 -7.79 5.96
C LYS A 86 -2.90 -8.90 4.94
N GLU A 87 -2.81 -10.14 5.38
CA GLU A 87 -2.56 -11.30 4.52
C GLU A 87 -3.84 -11.90 3.95
N GLU A 88 -4.89 -12.05 4.78
CA GLU A 88 -6.11 -12.76 4.36
C GLU A 88 -7.13 -11.89 3.63
N ALA A 89 -7.29 -10.62 4.03
CA ALA A 89 -8.42 -9.79 3.59
C ALA A 89 -8.08 -8.28 3.61
N PRO A 90 -7.22 -7.80 2.68
CA PRO A 90 -6.77 -6.41 2.65
C PRO A 90 -7.91 -5.39 2.47
N ARG A 91 -8.97 -5.73 1.72
CA ARG A 91 -10.15 -4.87 1.55
C ARG A 91 -10.94 -4.67 2.85
N HIS A 92 -11.03 -5.71 3.69
CA HIS A 92 -11.70 -5.61 5.00
C HIS A 92 -10.87 -4.75 5.96
N LEU A 93 -9.55 -4.88 5.89
CA LEU A 93 -8.63 -4.04 6.65
C LEU A 93 -8.80 -2.54 6.31
N LEU A 94 -8.97 -2.19 5.04
CA LEU A 94 -9.24 -0.82 4.62
C LEU A 94 -10.54 -0.29 5.23
N ALA A 95 -11.63 -1.08 5.19
CA ALA A 95 -12.90 -0.70 5.81
C ALA A 95 -12.76 -0.43 7.31
N LEU A 96 -11.94 -1.22 8.00
CA LEU A 96 -11.62 -1.02 9.41
C LEU A 96 -10.85 0.29 9.64
N TYR A 97 -9.88 0.62 8.78
CA TYR A 97 -9.16 1.91 8.88
C TYR A 97 -10.08 3.11 8.64
N MET A 98 -11.04 2.99 7.71
CA MET A 98 -12.05 4.02 7.47
C MET A 98 -12.95 4.22 8.69
N GLN A 99 -13.39 3.14 9.35
CA GLN A 99 -14.24 3.23 10.55
C GLN A 99 -13.54 3.92 11.73
N LYS A 100 -12.20 3.81 11.83
CA LYS A 100 -11.42 4.42 12.91
C LYS A 100 -10.86 5.81 12.57
N ASP A 101 -11.16 6.35 11.39
CA ASP A 101 -10.55 7.57 10.86
C ASP A 101 -9.01 7.56 10.90
N ASP A 102 -8.41 6.38 10.70
CA ASP A 102 -6.95 6.23 10.65
C ASP A 102 -6.44 6.62 9.25
N PHE A 103 -6.38 7.92 8.98
CA PHE A 103 -6.02 8.46 7.67
C PHE A 103 -4.58 8.11 7.26
N ALA A 104 -3.68 7.90 8.23
CA ALA A 104 -2.28 7.59 7.97
C ALA A 104 -2.13 6.17 7.39
N ARG A 105 -2.84 5.20 7.96
CA ARG A 105 -2.82 3.84 7.41
C ARG A 105 -3.63 3.72 6.12
N GLN A 106 -4.69 4.51 5.97
CA GLN A 106 -5.45 4.59 4.71
C GLN A 106 -4.56 5.09 3.56
N SER A 107 -3.82 6.19 3.75
CA SER A 107 -2.94 6.72 2.70
C SER A 107 -1.86 5.71 2.30
N LEU A 108 -1.22 5.06 3.26
CA LEU A 108 -0.24 4.01 3.00
C LEU A 108 -0.83 2.81 2.24
N TYR A 109 -2.05 2.41 2.57
CA TYR A 109 -2.76 1.34 1.86
C TYR A 109 -2.97 1.71 0.39
N TYR A 110 -3.52 2.90 0.12
CA TYR A 110 -3.79 3.35 -1.25
C TYR A 110 -2.50 3.53 -2.06
N LEU A 111 -1.43 4.04 -1.45
CA LEU A 111 -0.12 4.16 -2.11
C LEU A 111 0.43 2.78 -2.48
N LYS A 112 0.41 1.82 -1.55
CA LYS A 112 0.90 0.46 -1.79
C LYS A 112 0.06 -0.26 -2.85
N GLU A 113 -1.25 -0.09 -2.83
CA GLU A 113 -2.15 -0.63 -3.86
C GLU A 113 -1.77 -0.05 -5.23
N SER A 114 -1.61 1.27 -5.32
CA SER A 114 -1.21 1.94 -6.57
C SER A 114 0.16 1.47 -7.09
N GLU A 115 1.12 1.19 -6.21
CA GLU A 115 2.45 0.66 -6.59
C GLU A 115 2.34 -0.77 -7.12
N SER A 116 1.57 -1.62 -6.44
CA SER A 116 1.42 -3.04 -6.79
C SER A 116 0.63 -3.28 -8.09
N THR A 117 -0.26 -2.36 -8.46
CA THR A 117 -1.05 -2.49 -9.69
C THR A 117 -0.17 -2.27 -10.92
N PRO A 118 0.00 -3.29 -11.79
CA PRO A 118 0.77 -3.14 -13.01
C PRO A 118 0.12 -2.12 -13.95
N TRP A 119 0.93 -1.51 -14.83
CA TRP A 119 0.42 -0.56 -15.80
C TRP A 119 -0.45 -1.28 -16.84
N ASN A 120 -1.74 -0.98 -16.86
CA ASN A 120 -2.71 -1.61 -17.74
C ASN A 120 -3.79 -0.57 -18.12
N PRO A 121 -4.10 -0.35 -19.41
CA PRO A 121 -5.11 0.63 -19.82
C PRO A 121 -6.47 0.53 -19.12
N PHE A 122 -6.84 -0.65 -18.61
CA PHE A 122 -8.09 -0.86 -17.86
C PHE A 122 -7.98 -0.44 -16.39
N ASP A 123 -6.83 -0.66 -15.75
CA ASP A 123 -6.61 -0.44 -14.31
C ASP A 123 -5.91 0.91 -14.00
N ASN A 124 -5.42 1.61 -15.04
CA ASN A 124 -4.75 2.91 -14.88
C ASN A 124 -5.65 3.96 -14.22
N LYS A 125 -6.96 3.91 -14.50
CA LYS A 125 -7.95 4.78 -13.85
C LYS A 125 -8.04 4.50 -12.36
N ASP A 126 -8.10 3.24 -11.97
CA ASP A 126 -8.13 2.83 -10.56
C ASP A 126 -6.84 3.23 -9.83
N LYS A 127 -5.70 3.17 -10.51
CA LYS A 127 -4.40 3.63 -9.99
C LYS A 127 -4.40 5.13 -9.71
N VAL A 128 -4.91 5.95 -10.65
CA VAL A 128 -5.06 7.40 -10.47
C VAL A 128 -6.06 7.71 -9.36
N GLU A 129 -7.20 7.03 -9.31
CA GLU A 129 -8.18 7.19 -8.23
C GLU A 129 -7.62 6.82 -6.86
N GLY A 130 -6.81 5.76 -6.77
CA GLY A 130 -6.10 5.36 -5.56
C GLY A 130 -5.18 6.46 -5.04
N LEU A 131 -4.39 7.08 -5.94
CA LEU A 131 -3.52 8.21 -5.59
C LEU A 131 -4.31 9.44 -5.11
N LEU A 132 -5.44 9.76 -5.75
CA LEU A 132 -6.30 10.86 -5.30
C LEU A 132 -6.94 10.58 -3.93
N LYS A 133 -7.34 9.32 -3.66
CA LYS A 133 -7.83 8.90 -2.33
C LYS A 133 -6.72 8.97 -1.27
N ALA A 134 -5.48 8.66 -1.64
CA ALA A 134 -4.31 8.85 -0.77
C ALA A 134 -4.08 10.33 -0.47
N GLU A 135 -4.13 11.20 -1.48
CA GLU A 135 -4.01 12.66 -1.32
C GLU A 135 -5.07 13.22 -0.36
N MET A 136 -6.35 12.87 -0.57
CA MET A 136 -7.44 13.30 0.32
C MET A 136 -7.20 12.87 1.77
N SER A 137 -6.67 11.67 1.97
CA SER A 137 -6.34 11.15 3.30
C SER A 137 -5.16 11.89 3.94
N LEU A 138 -4.11 12.19 3.18
CA LEU A 138 -2.94 12.96 3.63
C LEU A 138 -3.28 14.42 3.96
N ASN A 139 -4.18 15.02 3.18
CA ASN A 139 -4.68 16.37 3.46
C ASN A 139 -5.45 16.42 4.80
N LYS A 140 -6.21 15.37 5.14
CA LYS A 140 -6.86 15.26 6.47
C LYS A 140 -5.85 15.14 7.62
N LEU A 141 -4.67 14.56 7.37
CA LEU A 141 -3.56 14.48 8.33
C LEU A 141 -2.73 15.76 8.44
N ARG A 142 -2.95 16.75 7.56
CA ARG A 142 -2.15 17.99 7.41
C ARG A 142 -0.71 17.76 6.88
N GLU A 143 -0.46 16.62 6.24
CA GLU A 143 0.81 16.31 5.59
C GLU A 143 0.82 16.84 4.14
N HIS A 144 0.87 18.17 3.99
CA HIS A 144 0.70 18.84 2.70
C HIS A 144 1.79 18.53 1.67
N THR A 145 3.02 18.29 2.12
CA THR A 145 4.15 17.98 1.22
C THR A 145 3.95 16.64 0.52
N THR A 146 3.59 15.61 1.26
CA THR A 146 3.35 14.27 0.72
C THR A 146 2.05 14.21 -0.08
N ALA A 147 1.02 14.97 0.32
CA ALA A 147 -0.20 15.12 -0.46
C ALA A 147 0.08 15.75 -1.83
N GLN A 148 0.89 16.83 -1.88
CA GLN A 148 1.28 17.45 -3.13
C GLN A 148 2.05 16.48 -4.03
N LEU A 149 2.96 15.68 -3.48
CA LEU A 149 3.69 14.66 -4.25
C LEU A 149 2.73 13.60 -4.82
N ALA A 150 1.75 13.13 -4.05
CA ALA A 150 0.74 12.19 -4.53
C ALA A 150 -0.09 12.78 -5.69
N ALA A 151 -0.51 14.05 -5.57
CA ALA A 151 -1.21 14.76 -6.63
C ALA A 151 -0.35 14.90 -7.91
N GLU A 152 0.92 15.28 -7.74
CA GLU A 152 1.89 15.38 -8.84
C GLU A 152 2.08 14.02 -9.56
N THR A 153 2.14 12.92 -8.82
CA THR A 153 2.22 11.57 -9.42
C THR A 153 0.96 11.17 -10.17
N ALA A 154 -0.23 11.52 -9.66
CA ALA A 154 -1.49 11.27 -10.34
C ALA A 154 -1.59 12.05 -11.66
N GLU A 155 -1.16 13.32 -11.66
CA GLU A 155 -1.07 14.13 -12.88
C GLU A 155 -0.08 13.52 -13.88
N LEU A 156 1.08 13.06 -13.43
CA LEU A 156 2.06 12.41 -14.30
C LEU A 156 1.45 11.19 -15.00
N PHE A 157 0.73 10.34 -14.28
CA PHE A 157 0.07 9.16 -14.85
C PHE A 157 -1.02 9.53 -15.86
N SER A 158 -1.80 10.59 -15.60
CA SER A 158 -2.77 11.07 -16.59
C SER A 158 -2.11 11.53 -17.90
N ILE A 159 -0.92 12.15 -17.80
CA ILE A 159 -0.13 12.53 -18.97
C ILE A 159 0.40 11.27 -19.67
N CYS A 160 0.94 10.30 -18.92
CA CYS A 160 1.43 9.04 -19.48
C CYS A 160 0.34 8.26 -20.22
N GLU A 161 -0.91 8.25 -19.73
CA GLU A 161 -2.04 7.61 -20.42
C GLU A 161 -2.29 8.24 -21.82
N THR A 162 -2.14 9.56 -21.95
CA THR A 162 -2.25 10.21 -23.27
C THR A 162 -1.10 9.88 -24.22
N LEU A 163 0.07 9.53 -23.65
CA LEU A 163 1.30 9.23 -24.40
C LEU A 163 1.44 7.76 -24.76
N ASP A 164 0.73 6.85 -24.09
CA ASP A 164 0.72 5.42 -24.42
C ASP A 164 0.25 5.12 -25.86
N ARG A 165 -0.42 6.06 -26.53
CA ARG A 165 -0.81 5.94 -27.94
C ARG A 165 0.35 6.20 -28.92
N LYS A 166 1.48 6.71 -28.44
CA LYS A 166 2.62 7.09 -29.28
C LYS A 166 3.63 5.94 -29.37
N PRO A 167 4.28 5.76 -30.53
CA PRO A 167 5.33 4.76 -30.67
C PRO A 167 6.47 5.05 -29.68
N ASP A 168 7.16 3.99 -29.25
CA ASP A 168 8.36 4.04 -28.39
C ASP A 168 8.16 4.51 -26.94
N PHE A 169 6.92 4.79 -26.50
CA PHE A 169 6.64 5.17 -25.10
C PHE A 169 6.52 3.96 -24.14
N ASN A 170 6.38 2.75 -24.66
CA ASN A 170 6.18 1.54 -23.85
C ASN A 170 7.41 1.16 -22.99
N ASP A 171 8.61 1.51 -23.45
CA ASP A 171 9.89 1.19 -22.78
C ASP A 171 10.30 2.27 -21.77
N VAL A 172 9.54 3.37 -21.68
CA VAL A 172 9.84 4.48 -20.77
C VAL A 172 9.36 4.15 -19.37
N ASP A 173 10.21 4.36 -18.38
CA ASP A 173 9.80 4.31 -16.98
C ASP A 173 8.84 5.47 -16.67
N ARG A 174 7.56 5.12 -16.51
CA ARG A 174 6.43 6.04 -16.25
C ARG A 174 6.41 6.56 -14.82
N THR A 175 7.19 5.97 -13.90
CA THR A 175 7.25 6.41 -12.49
C THR A 175 8.13 7.64 -12.29
N SER A 176 9.00 7.93 -13.26
CA SER A 176 9.97 9.01 -13.18
C SER A 176 9.64 10.14 -14.14
N VAL A 177 9.35 11.34 -13.58
CA VAL A 177 9.18 12.58 -14.36
C VAL A 177 10.36 12.82 -15.31
N ARG A 178 11.57 12.43 -14.89
CA ARG A 178 12.80 12.56 -15.70
C ARG A 178 12.72 11.70 -16.96
N CYS A 179 12.30 10.44 -16.85
CA CYS A 179 12.26 9.53 -17.98
C CYS A 179 11.23 10.01 -19.02
N VAL A 180 10.06 10.46 -18.56
CA VAL A 180 9.02 11.05 -19.42
C VAL A 180 9.51 12.35 -20.08
N TYR A 181 10.22 13.21 -19.34
CA TYR A 181 10.82 14.43 -19.90
C TYR A 181 11.90 14.13 -20.97
N MET A 182 12.77 13.16 -20.71
CA MET A 182 13.81 12.74 -21.66
C MET A 182 13.20 12.18 -22.94
N TRP A 183 12.11 11.40 -22.82
CA TRP A 183 11.36 10.92 -23.96
C TRP A 183 10.75 12.08 -24.77
N ALA A 184 10.15 13.07 -24.11
CA ALA A 184 9.56 14.24 -24.76
C ALA A 184 10.59 15.06 -25.56
N VAL A 185 11.77 15.30 -24.98
CA VAL A 185 12.91 15.96 -25.66
C VAL A 185 13.52 15.05 -26.74
N GLY A 186 13.41 13.74 -26.59
CA GLY A 186 13.75 12.72 -27.59
C GLY A 186 12.97 12.89 -28.88
N HIS A 187 11.65 13.01 -28.75
CA HIS A 187 10.69 13.02 -29.85
C HIS A 187 10.34 14.41 -30.38
N ARG A 188 11.08 15.45 -29.94
CA ARG A 188 10.86 16.87 -30.30
C ARG A 188 9.46 17.38 -29.92
N GLU A 189 8.93 16.91 -28.79
CA GLU A 189 7.66 17.39 -28.25
C GLU A 189 7.88 18.58 -27.30
N ASP A 190 8.28 19.72 -27.86
CA ASP A 190 8.67 20.90 -27.10
C ASP A 190 7.54 21.41 -26.20
N ASN A 191 6.29 21.34 -26.67
CA ASN A 191 5.11 21.74 -25.90
C ASN A 191 4.92 20.91 -24.62
N LEU A 192 5.17 19.60 -24.70
CA LEU A 192 5.02 18.69 -23.57
C LEU A 192 6.18 18.85 -22.59
N ALA A 193 7.41 19.00 -23.11
CA ALA A 193 8.59 19.28 -22.30
C ALA A 193 8.46 20.61 -21.53
N GLU A 194 7.88 21.65 -22.14
CA GLU A 194 7.59 22.91 -21.45
C GLU A 194 6.50 22.78 -20.38
N LEU A 195 5.46 21.98 -20.65
CA LEU A 195 4.39 21.70 -19.70
C LEU A 195 4.93 20.97 -18.47
N LEU A 196 5.72 19.91 -18.66
CA LEU A 196 6.38 19.18 -17.57
C LEU A 196 7.31 20.09 -16.76
N ARG A 197 8.05 20.99 -17.43
CA ARG A 197 8.92 21.97 -16.76
C ARG A 197 8.13 22.90 -15.84
N LYS A 198 7.05 23.48 -16.35
CA LYS A 198 6.23 24.45 -15.60
C LYS A 198 5.54 23.79 -14.40
N LYS A 199 5.03 22.57 -14.59
CA LYS A 199 4.31 21.83 -13.54
C LYS A 199 5.22 21.26 -12.45
N PHE A 200 6.29 20.55 -12.83
CA PHE A 200 7.14 19.82 -11.89
C PHE A 200 8.39 20.59 -11.42
N LYS A 201 8.51 21.88 -11.77
CA LYS A 201 9.61 22.78 -11.35
C LYS A 201 11.01 22.17 -11.52
N LEU A 202 11.25 21.48 -12.63
CA LEU A 202 12.55 20.86 -12.93
C LEU A 202 13.67 21.90 -12.94
N THR A 203 14.68 21.73 -12.08
CA THR A 203 15.79 22.69 -11.92
C THR A 203 16.67 22.72 -13.18
N GLU A 204 17.14 23.90 -13.58
CA GLU A 204 17.95 24.07 -14.80
C GLU A 204 19.24 23.24 -14.82
N LYS A 205 19.86 22.97 -13.65
CA LYS A 205 21.04 22.11 -13.54
C LYS A 205 20.76 20.64 -13.91
N ALA A 206 19.57 20.13 -13.57
CA ALA A 206 19.16 18.78 -13.95
C ALA A 206 19.00 18.70 -15.48
N ARG A 207 18.41 19.75 -16.09
CA ARG A 207 18.23 19.89 -17.55
C ARG A 207 19.56 19.94 -18.31
N ALA A 208 20.51 20.77 -17.87
CA ALA A 208 21.80 20.91 -18.55
C ALA A 208 22.58 19.58 -18.56
N SER A 209 22.61 18.89 -17.41
CA SER A 209 23.26 17.58 -17.28
C SER A 209 22.59 16.52 -18.18
N GLN A 210 21.27 16.61 -18.36
CA GLN A 210 20.46 15.68 -19.16
C GLN A 210 20.61 15.90 -20.67
N ILE A 211 20.61 17.15 -21.13
CA ILE A 211 20.87 17.50 -22.53
C ILE A 211 22.31 17.14 -22.91
N LEU A 212 23.26 17.35 -21.99
CA LEU A 212 24.66 16.97 -22.21
C LEU A 212 24.82 15.44 -22.32
N LEU A 213 24.15 14.65 -21.47
CA LEU A 213 24.11 13.18 -21.58
C LEU A 213 23.49 12.70 -22.89
N LYS A 214 22.40 13.34 -23.35
CA LYS A 214 21.80 13.01 -24.65
C LYS A 214 22.74 13.35 -25.80
N LYS A 215 23.34 14.54 -25.80
CA LYS A 215 24.34 14.94 -26.81
C LYS A 215 25.55 14.03 -26.81
N SER A 216 26.04 13.60 -25.65
CA SER A 216 27.17 12.67 -25.57
C SER A 216 26.80 11.27 -26.09
N LEU A 217 25.58 10.79 -25.81
CA LEU A 217 25.08 9.52 -26.35
C LEU A 217 24.82 9.58 -27.86
N GLU A 218 24.24 10.68 -28.37
CA GLU A 218 24.04 10.94 -29.79
C GLU A 218 25.40 11.04 -30.53
N GLN A 219 26.40 11.70 -29.92
CA GLN A 219 27.77 11.73 -30.44
C GLN A 219 28.42 10.34 -30.45
N PHE A 220 28.28 9.57 -29.38
CA PHE A 220 28.78 8.18 -29.33
C PHE A 220 28.13 7.30 -30.40
N TRP A 221 26.82 7.45 -30.63
CA TRP A 221 26.08 6.71 -31.64
C TRP A 221 26.50 7.09 -33.07
N LEU A 222 26.73 8.39 -33.33
CA LEU A 222 27.27 8.89 -34.60
C LEU A 222 28.71 8.41 -34.86
N ILE A 223 29.55 8.36 -33.83
CA ILE A 223 30.94 7.86 -33.93
C ILE A 223 30.94 6.35 -34.24
N SER A 224 30.15 5.56 -33.51
CA SER A 224 30.02 4.11 -33.72
C SER A 224 29.47 3.76 -35.12
N ASN A 225 28.53 4.56 -35.64
CA ASN A 225 28.02 4.38 -37.00
C ASN A 225 28.98 4.86 -38.10
N ASN A 226 29.80 5.89 -37.84
CA ASN A 226 30.84 6.30 -38.78
C ASN A 226 32.02 5.31 -38.83
N GLU A 227 32.37 4.67 -37.71
CA GLU A 227 33.40 3.62 -37.67
C GLU A 227 32.95 2.35 -38.43
N THR A 228 31.68 1.98 -38.35
CA THR A 228 31.13 0.85 -39.13
C THR A 228 31.02 1.14 -40.63
N ILE A 229 30.81 2.40 -41.04
CA ILE A 229 30.88 2.82 -42.45
C ILE A 229 32.35 2.90 -42.92
N GLY A 230 33.28 3.36 -42.08
CA GLY A 230 34.72 3.41 -42.37
C GLY A 230 35.42 2.05 -42.45
N LEU A 231 34.88 1.03 -41.77
CA LEU A 231 35.33 -0.37 -41.92
C LEU A 231 34.81 -1.02 -43.21
N LYS A 232 33.64 -0.60 -43.74
CA LYS A 232 33.15 -1.10 -45.03
C LYS A 232 33.91 -0.53 -46.24
N THR A 233 34.53 0.64 -46.12
CA THR A 233 35.35 1.23 -47.21
C THR A 233 36.81 0.80 -47.19
N LYS A 234 37.32 0.21 -46.09
CA LYS A 234 38.70 -0.33 -46.02
C LYS A 234 38.84 -1.81 -46.40
N VAL A 235 37.73 -2.51 -46.69
CA VAL A 235 37.75 -3.92 -47.12
C VAL A 235 37.68 -4.07 -48.66
N PHE A 236 37.54 -2.96 -49.40
CA PHE A 236 37.59 -2.92 -50.87
C PHE A 236 38.60 -1.86 -51.37
N SER A 237 39.86 -2.04 -51.03
CA SER A 237 41.01 -1.38 -51.69
C SER A 237 42.24 -2.24 -51.57
#